data_AF-A0A965G306-F1
#
_entry.id   AF-A0A965G306-F1
#
_cell.length_a   1.000
_cell.length_b   1.000
_cell.length_c   1.000
_cell.angle_alpha   90.00
_cell.angle_beta   90.00
_cell.angle_gamma   90.00
#
_symmetry.space_group_name_H-M   'P 1'
#
loop_
_entity.id
_entity.type
_entity.pdbx_description
1 polymer ?
#
loop_
_entity_poly.entity_id
_entity_poly.type
_entity_poly.pdbx_seq_one_letter_code
_entity_poly.pdbx_strand_id
1 'polypeptide(L)'
;LFPGGFGTMDEAFETFTLMQTGKSNIIPLIMVDAPRGNFWRTFEKYMREHLLGDGLISEEDFTLFKITDDLQFARREVVNFYYNFHSYRYVGEVMVIRLQRQIPAGALVRLNEDFTDILKPDTVITTCAPYPEEANEPELTSLARLCVPFNRKSLGRLRALLDRLNQF
;
A
#
# COMPACT_ATOMS: atom_id res chain seq x y z
N LEU A 1 -5.95 -11.56 -8.76
CA LEU A 1 -6.48 -12.90 -8.42
C LEU A 1 -7.86 -13.06 -9.06
N PHE A 2 -8.11 -14.18 -9.75
CA PHE A 2 -9.43 -14.56 -10.27
C PHE A 2 -10.05 -15.65 -9.39
N PRO A 3 -11.38 -15.89 -9.41
CA PRO A 3 -12.00 -16.93 -8.60
C PRO A 3 -11.39 -18.30 -8.88
N GLY A 4 -11.16 -19.08 -7.83
CA GLY A 4 -10.52 -20.38 -7.93
C GLY A 4 -10.74 -21.24 -6.68
N GLY A 5 -10.13 -22.43 -6.69
CA GLY A 5 -10.19 -23.38 -5.58
C GLY A 5 -9.16 -23.10 -4.48
N PHE A 6 -8.75 -24.13 -3.75
CA PHE A 6 -7.85 -24.00 -2.61
C PHE A 6 -6.51 -23.34 -2.92
N GLY A 7 -5.90 -23.60 -4.09
CA GLY A 7 -4.62 -22.96 -4.46
C GLY A 7 -4.74 -21.44 -4.59
N THR A 8 -5.82 -20.95 -5.20
CA THR A 8 -6.08 -19.50 -5.30
C THR A 8 -6.34 -18.88 -3.92
N MET A 9 -7.03 -19.61 -3.04
CA MET A 9 -7.26 -19.13 -1.68
C MET A 9 -5.97 -19.07 -0.87
N ASP A 10 -5.10 -20.08 -0.99
CA ASP A 10 -3.77 -20.12 -0.37
C ASP A 10 -2.94 -18.90 -0.77
N GLU A 11 -2.81 -18.64 -2.07
CA GLU A 11 -2.12 -17.45 -2.60
C GLU A 11 -2.75 -16.14 -2.09
N ALA A 12 -4.08 -16.07 -2.01
CA ALA A 12 -4.78 -14.89 -1.51
C ALA A 12 -4.45 -14.62 -0.03
N PHE A 13 -4.60 -15.63 0.82
CA PHE A 13 -4.34 -15.51 2.26
C PHE A 13 -2.88 -15.26 2.56
N GLU A 14 -1.95 -15.89 1.83
CA GLU A 14 -0.52 -15.59 1.97
C GLU A 14 -0.24 -14.14 1.62
N THR A 15 -0.74 -13.66 0.47
CA THR A 15 -0.53 -12.28 0.03
C THR A 15 -1.11 -11.27 1.03
N PHE A 16 -2.33 -11.49 1.54
CA PHE A 16 -2.92 -10.65 2.58
C PHE A 16 -2.06 -10.62 3.83
N THR A 17 -1.70 -11.81 4.34
CA THR A 17 -0.91 -11.94 5.57
C THR A 17 0.43 -11.24 5.45
N LEU A 18 1.14 -11.43 4.33
CA LEU A 18 2.45 -10.83 4.11
C LEU A 18 2.39 -9.30 3.98
N MET A 19 1.35 -8.75 3.35
CA MET A 19 1.16 -7.30 3.27
C MET A 19 0.74 -6.72 4.61
N GLN A 20 -0.25 -7.32 5.27
CA GLN A 20 -0.79 -6.87 6.56
C GLN A 20 0.29 -6.84 7.65
N THR A 21 1.14 -7.87 7.69
CA THR A 21 2.22 -7.97 8.68
C THR A 21 3.50 -7.23 8.28
N GLY A 22 3.51 -6.57 7.11
CA GLY A 22 4.67 -5.84 6.59
C GLY A 22 5.88 -6.74 6.27
N LYS A 23 5.65 -8.04 6.04
CA LYS A 23 6.69 -9.01 5.65
C LYS A 23 6.97 -9.00 4.15
N SER A 24 6.07 -8.43 3.36
CA SER A 24 6.28 -8.11 1.96
C SER A 24 6.00 -6.64 1.68
N ASN A 25 6.39 -6.19 0.48
CA ASN A 25 6.02 -4.87 0.03
C ASN A 25 4.52 -4.81 -0.30
N ILE A 26 3.90 -3.65 -0.06
CA ILE A 26 2.55 -3.39 -0.54
C ILE A 26 2.57 -3.38 -2.07
N ILE A 27 1.68 -4.16 -2.65
CA ILE A 27 1.44 -4.26 -4.10
C ILE A 27 -0.02 -3.92 -4.39
N PRO A 28 -0.37 -3.54 -5.63
CA PRO A 28 -1.78 -3.37 -5.99
C PRO A 28 -2.43 -4.75 -6.15
N LEU A 29 -3.01 -5.28 -5.08
CA LEU A 29 -3.73 -6.55 -5.12
C LEU A 29 -5.17 -6.33 -5.61
N ILE A 30 -5.46 -6.80 -6.83
CA ILE A 30 -6.81 -6.73 -7.40
C ILE A 30 -7.40 -8.13 -7.49
N MET A 31 -8.58 -8.29 -6.91
CA MET A 31 -9.41 -9.48 -6.98
C MET A 31 -10.50 -9.24 -8.01
N VAL A 32 -10.48 -9.99 -9.10
CA VAL A 32 -11.33 -9.75 -10.26
C VAL A 32 -12.39 -10.82 -10.34
N ASP A 33 -13.66 -10.45 -10.15
CA ASP A 33 -14.81 -11.32 -10.39
C ASP A 33 -15.12 -11.42 -11.90
N ALA A 34 -15.82 -12.47 -12.31
CA ALA A 34 -16.47 -12.50 -13.62
C ALA A 34 -17.57 -11.42 -13.68
N PRO A 35 -18.00 -10.95 -14.87
CA PRO A 35 -19.13 -10.02 -14.97
C PRO A 35 -20.38 -10.59 -14.28
N ARG A 36 -20.94 -9.83 -13.32
CA ARG A 36 -22.05 -10.27 -12.42
C ARG A 36 -21.69 -11.42 -11.46
N GLY A 37 -20.41 -11.78 -11.38
CA GLY A 37 -19.88 -12.68 -10.36
C GLY A 37 -19.82 -11.99 -8.99
N ASN A 38 -19.78 -12.80 -7.95
CA ASN A 38 -19.79 -12.32 -6.57
C ASN A 38 -18.87 -13.15 -5.67
N PHE A 39 -17.89 -13.87 -6.23
CA PHE A 39 -17.03 -14.75 -5.44
C PHE A 39 -16.23 -13.93 -4.43
N TRP A 40 -15.52 -12.91 -4.90
CA TRP A 40 -14.70 -12.07 -4.02
C TRP A 40 -15.54 -11.15 -3.14
N ARG A 41 -16.68 -10.65 -3.64
CA ARG A 41 -17.63 -9.87 -2.82
C ARG A 41 -18.23 -10.70 -1.67
N THR A 42 -18.54 -11.97 -1.92
CA THR A 42 -19.02 -12.88 -0.87
C THR A 42 -17.91 -13.17 0.15
N PHE A 43 -16.68 -13.35 -0.32
CA PHE A 43 -15.52 -13.51 0.54
C PHE A 43 -15.25 -12.26 1.39
N GLU A 44 -15.32 -11.06 0.82
CA GLU A 44 -15.22 -9.80 1.58
C GLU A 44 -16.31 -9.69 2.64
N LYS A 45 -17.56 -10.06 2.31
CA LYS A 45 -18.65 -10.09 3.28
C LYS A 45 -18.32 -11.02 4.45
N TYR A 46 -17.81 -12.22 4.19
CA TYR A 46 -17.35 -13.14 5.22
C TYR A 46 -16.24 -12.52 6.10
N MET A 47 -15.24 -11.89 5.47
CA MET A 47 -14.17 -11.21 6.21
C MET A 47 -14.71 -10.09 7.10
N ARG A 48 -15.67 -9.30 6.63
CA ARG A 48 -16.30 -8.24 7.44
C ARG A 48 -17.14 -8.79 8.59
N GLU A 49 -17.92 -9.82 8.33
CA GLU A 49 -18.82 -10.41 9.32
C GLU A 49 -18.06 -11.13 10.44
N HIS A 50 -17.05 -11.92 10.08
CA HIS A 50 -16.33 -12.75 11.04
C HIS A 50 -14.97 -12.17 11.41
N LEU A 51 -14.08 -11.92 10.45
CA LEU A 51 -12.71 -11.50 10.79
C LEU A 51 -12.69 -10.10 11.42
N LEU A 52 -13.40 -9.15 10.81
CA LEU A 52 -13.52 -7.80 11.37
C LEU A 52 -14.47 -7.78 12.56
N GLY A 53 -15.63 -8.43 12.45
CA GLY A 53 -16.65 -8.50 13.52
C GLY A 53 -16.10 -9.05 14.83
N ASP A 54 -15.22 -10.05 14.76
CA ASP A 54 -14.56 -10.66 15.92
C ASP A 54 -13.24 -9.98 16.29
N GLY A 55 -12.86 -8.88 15.62
CA GLY A 55 -11.65 -8.09 15.92
C GLY A 55 -10.33 -8.76 15.54
N LEU A 56 -10.34 -9.69 14.59
CA LEU A 56 -9.16 -10.42 14.09
C LEU A 56 -8.37 -9.62 13.05
N ILE A 57 -9.02 -8.66 12.38
CA ILE A 57 -8.43 -7.72 11.42
C ILE A 57 -8.96 -6.31 11.68
N SER A 58 -8.33 -5.29 11.08
CA SER A 58 -8.78 -3.90 11.18
C SER A 58 -9.55 -3.45 9.94
N GLU A 59 -10.39 -2.41 10.07
CA GLU A 59 -11.12 -1.84 8.92
C GLU A 59 -10.15 -1.34 7.83
N GLU A 60 -8.97 -0.84 8.20
CA GLU A 60 -7.98 -0.41 7.20
C GLU A 60 -7.42 -1.55 6.35
N ASP A 61 -7.50 -2.82 6.77
CA ASP A 61 -6.95 -3.94 6.01
C ASP A 61 -7.67 -4.13 4.66
N PHE A 62 -8.93 -3.71 4.56
CA PHE A 62 -9.69 -3.68 3.30
C PHE A 62 -9.16 -2.67 2.28
N THR A 63 -8.25 -1.77 2.68
CA THR A 63 -7.56 -0.88 1.73
C THR A 63 -6.42 -1.58 1.00
N LEU A 64 -5.95 -2.74 1.48
CA LEU A 64 -4.82 -3.49 0.90
C LEU A 64 -5.17 -4.17 -0.43
N PHE A 65 -6.46 -4.29 -0.76
CA PHE A 65 -6.92 -4.90 -1.99
C PHE A 65 -8.10 -4.16 -2.59
N LYS A 66 -8.40 -4.44 -3.86
CA LYS A 66 -9.59 -3.94 -4.57
C LYS A 66 -10.35 -5.11 -5.19
N ILE A 67 -11.68 -5.05 -5.15
CA ILE A 67 -12.56 -6.01 -5.83
C ILE A 67 -13.23 -5.32 -7.01
N THR A 68 -13.21 -5.96 -8.18
CA THR A 68 -13.84 -5.43 -9.41
C THR A 68 -14.27 -6.56 -10.33
N ASP A 69 -15.17 -6.30 -11.26
CA ASP A 69 -15.44 -7.14 -12.45
C ASP A 69 -15.06 -6.42 -13.76
N ASP A 70 -14.45 -5.23 -13.67
CA ASP A 70 -13.97 -4.43 -14.80
C ASP A 70 -12.45 -4.56 -14.97
N LEU A 71 -12.02 -5.21 -16.06
CA LEU A 71 -10.61 -5.33 -16.40
C LEU A 71 -9.93 -3.98 -16.69
N GLN A 72 -10.68 -2.98 -17.18
CA GLN A 72 -10.13 -1.64 -17.38
C GLN A 72 -9.89 -0.95 -16.03
N PHE A 73 -10.77 -1.17 -15.04
CA PHE A 73 -10.52 -0.72 -13.68
C PHE A 73 -9.28 -1.39 -13.09
N ALA A 74 -9.17 -2.71 -13.20
CA ALA A 74 -8.00 -3.45 -12.70
C ALA A 74 -6.70 -2.92 -13.31
N ARG A 75 -6.68 -2.70 -14.63
CA ARG A 75 -5.53 -2.10 -15.32
C ARG A 75 -5.23 -0.69 -14.81
N ARG A 76 -6.24 0.17 -14.69
CA ARG A 76 -6.07 1.54 -14.19
C ARG A 76 -5.50 1.54 -12.77
N GLU A 77 -5.96 0.65 -11.91
CA GLU A 77 -5.46 0.52 -10.53
C GLU A 77 -3.95 0.21 -10.52
N VAL A 78 -3.51 -0.78 -11.29
CA VAL A 78 -2.07 -1.12 -11.37
C VAL A 78 -1.24 0.05 -11.90
N VAL A 79 -1.68 0.69 -12.99
CA VAL A 79 -0.97 1.83 -13.58
C VAL A 79 -0.93 3.01 -12.62
N ASN A 80 -2.05 3.30 -11.95
CA ASN A 80 -2.15 4.41 -11.01
C ASN A 80 -1.30 4.17 -9.76
N PHE A 81 -1.26 2.94 -9.24
CA PHE A 81 -0.45 2.61 -8.06
C PHE A 81 1.03 2.94 -8.25
N TYR A 82 1.56 2.75 -9.46
CA TYR A 82 2.95 3.08 -9.81
C TYR A 82 3.12 4.40 -10.56
N TYR A 83 2.08 5.25 -10.59
CA TYR A 83 2.11 6.49 -11.37
C TYR A 83 3.17 7.46 -10.86
N ASN A 84 3.24 7.65 -9.54
CA ASN A 84 4.28 8.43 -8.88
C ASN A 84 5.05 7.60 -7.84
N PHE A 85 4.39 6.70 -7.11
CA PHE A 85 5.09 5.76 -6.24
C PHE A 85 5.95 4.80 -7.08
N HIS A 86 7.22 4.62 -6.70
CA HIS A 86 8.11 3.65 -7.32
C HIS A 86 8.32 2.43 -6.42
N SER A 87 8.85 2.67 -5.22
CA SER A 87 9.19 1.63 -4.24
C SER A 87 9.39 2.25 -2.87
N TYR A 88 9.57 1.43 -1.84
CA TYR A 88 10.12 1.89 -0.57
C TYR A 88 11.08 0.86 -0.01
N ARG A 89 11.94 1.29 0.92
CA ARG A 89 12.76 0.42 1.77
C ARG A 89 12.97 1.05 3.14
N TYR A 90 13.42 0.25 4.10
CA TYR A 90 13.83 0.76 5.39
C TYR A 90 15.32 1.07 5.41
N VAL A 91 15.68 2.23 5.95
CA VAL A 91 17.03 2.60 6.36
C VAL A 91 17.00 2.81 7.86
N GLY A 92 17.47 1.80 8.60
CA GLY A 92 17.30 1.69 10.04
C GLY A 92 15.82 1.74 10.45
N GLU A 93 15.44 2.88 11.03
CA GLU A 93 14.12 3.14 11.61
C GLU A 93 13.19 3.95 10.71
N VAL A 94 13.70 4.46 9.58
CA VAL A 94 12.96 5.32 8.64
C VAL A 94 12.61 4.52 7.39
N MET A 95 11.37 4.66 6.91
CA MET A 95 10.97 4.19 5.60
C MET A 95 11.29 5.27 4.56
N VAL A 96 12.17 4.94 3.63
CA VAL A 96 12.47 5.78 2.47
C VAL A 96 11.56 5.35 1.33
N ILE A 97 10.61 6.21 0.99
CA ILE A 97 9.73 6.05 -0.17
C ILE A 97 10.38 6.75 -1.36
N ARG A 98 10.53 6.04 -2.48
CA ARG A 98 11.04 6.57 -3.74
C ARG A 98 9.88 6.89 -4.67
N LEU A 99 9.98 8.04 -5.34
CA LEU A 99 8.96 8.59 -6.22
C LEU A 99 9.55 8.89 -7.59
N GLN A 100 8.72 8.72 -8.62
CA GLN A 100 9.04 9.10 -10.00
C GLN A 100 9.25 10.62 -10.13
N ARG A 101 8.50 11.41 -9.34
CA ARG A 101 8.51 12.87 -9.38
C ARG A 101 8.47 13.45 -7.96
N GLN A 102 9.04 14.64 -7.81
CA GLN A 102 9.00 15.39 -6.57
C GLN A 102 7.56 15.86 -6.26
N ILE A 103 7.12 15.71 -5.01
CA ILE A 103 5.82 16.27 -4.59
C ILE A 103 5.95 17.77 -4.28
N PRO A 104 4.90 18.58 -4.52
CA PRO A 104 4.88 19.99 -4.14
C PRO A 104 4.97 20.19 -2.62
N ALA A 105 5.59 21.28 -2.16
CA ALA A 105 5.71 21.57 -0.73
C ALA A 105 4.35 21.60 0.00
N GLY A 106 3.31 22.16 -0.62
CA GLY A 106 1.96 22.15 -0.06
C GLY A 106 1.31 20.76 0.03
N ALA A 107 1.79 19.79 -0.75
CA ALA A 107 1.35 18.40 -0.62
C ALA A 107 1.99 17.72 0.61
N LEU A 108 3.25 18.04 0.92
CA LEU A 108 3.93 17.49 2.09
C LEU A 108 3.26 17.90 3.41
N VAL A 109 2.76 19.13 3.50
CA VAL A 109 1.98 19.60 4.66
C VAL A 109 0.73 18.73 4.84
N ARG A 110 -0.06 18.56 3.77
CA ARG A 110 -1.27 17.72 3.81
C ARG A 110 -0.98 16.26 4.16
N LEU A 111 0.12 15.69 3.64
CA LEU A 111 0.50 14.33 4.01
C LEU A 111 0.79 14.19 5.51
N ASN A 112 1.41 15.19 6.12
CA ASN A 112 1.65 15.18 7.57
C ASN A 112 0.38 15.36 8.39
N GLU A 113 -0.59 16.14 7.90
CA GLU A 113 -1.92 16.26 8.52
C GLU A 113 -2.71 14.95 8.40
N ASP A 114 -2.76 14.38 7.20
CA ASP A 114 -3.59 13.24 6.85
C ASP A 114 -3.08 11.91 7.43
N PHE A 115 -1.78 11.78 7.73
CA PHE A 115 -1.13 10.49 8.07
C PHE A 115 -0.30 10.51 9.36
N THR A 116 -0.50 11.49 10.24
CA THR A 116 0.21 11.54 11.54
C THR A 116 -0.03 10.29 12.41
N ASP A 117 -1.19 9.64 12.26
CA ASP A 117 -1.59 8.42 12.98
C ASP A 117 -0.65 7.23 12.77
N ILE A 118 0.05 7.19 11.64
CA ILE A 118 0.99 6.11 11.30
C ILE A 118 2.46 6.49 11.50
N LEU A 119 2.75 7.68 11.99
CA LEU A 119 4.12 8.11 12.26
C LEU A 119 4.55 7.74 13.68
N LYS A 120 5.86 7.74 13.90
CA LYS A 120 6.44 7.70 15.25
C LYS A 120 6.11 9.01 15.99
N PRO A 121 5.98 8.98 17.33
CA PRO A 121 5.70 10.18 18.11
C PRO A 121 6.70 11.31 17.81
N ASP A 122 6.20 12.54 17.73
CA ASP A 122 7.00 13.76 17.50
C ASP A 122 7.84 13.75 16.21
N THR A 123 7.38 13.01 15.19
CA THR A 123 8.04 12.96 13.88
C THR A 123 7.12 13.41 12.75
N VAL A 124 7.72 13.75 11.61
CA VAL A 124 7.02 14.20 10.40
C VAL A 124 7.65 13.57 9.16
N ILE A 125 6.85 13.41 8.11
CA ILE A 125 7.28 13.07 6.76
C ILE A 125 8.06 14.25 6.20
N THR A 126 9.24 13.98 5.64
CA THR A 126 10.11 14.99 5.03
C THR A 126 10.62 14.52 3.66
N THR A 127 11.11 15.44 2.84
CA THR A 127 11.90 15.10 1.66
C THR A 127 13.36 14.86 2.07
N CYS A 128 14.04 13.92 1.43
CA CYS A 128 15.43 13.62 1.79
C CYS A 128 16.29 13.27 0.56
N ALA A 129 17.61 13.42 0.72
CA ALA A 129 18.58 12.94 -0.26
C ALA A 129 18.72 11.41 -0.16
N PRO A 130 19.31 10.73 -1.16
CA PRO A 130 19.62 9.31 -1.06
C PRO A 130 20.51 9.01 0.15
N TYR A 131 20.18 7.92 0.86
CA TYR A 131 21.02 7.43 1.96
C TYR A 131 22.22 6.63 1.44
N PRO A 132 23.35 6.60 2.16
CA PRO A 132 24.49 5.74 1.82
C PRO A 132 24.11 4.27 1.65
N GLU A 133 23.14 3.76 2.43
CA GLU A 133 22.62 2.39 2.36
C GLU A 133 21.87 2.07 1.06
N GLU A 134 21.57 3.08 0.23
CA GLU A 134 20.99 2.94 -1.10
C GLU A 134 22.05 2.90 -2.22
N ALA A 135 23.34 3.03 -1.90
CA ALA A 135 24.41 3.11 -2.90
C ALA A 135 24.56 1.85 -3.77
N ASN A 136 23.96 0.72 -3.35
CA ASN A 136 23.90 -0.52 -4.10
C ASN A 136 22.82 -0.54 -5.21
N GLU A 137 21.99 0.50 -5.31
CA GLU A 137 20.96 0.68 -6.35
C GLU A 137 21.20 2.01 -7.10
N PRO A 138 22.36 2.18 -7.77
CA PRO A 138 22.76 3.46 -8.36
C PRO A 138 21.76 3.99 -9.40
N GLU A 139 21.06 3.11 -10.10
CA GLU A 139 20.00 3.43 -11.07
C GLU A 139 18.80 4.17 -10.44
N LEU A 140 18.62 4.04 -9.13
CA LEU A 140 17.51 4.69 -8.40
C LEU A 140 17.92 6.01 -7.75
N THR A 141 19.17 6.45 -7.90
CA THR A 141 19.70 7.65 -7.25
C THR A 141 18.94 8.91 -7.68
N SER A 142 18.50 8.99 -8.94
CA SER A 142 17.80 10.15 -9.50
C SER A 142 16.35 10.30 -9.04
N LEU A 143 15.76 9.30 -8.39
CA LEU A 143 14.36 9.36 -7.95
C LEU A 143 14.16 10.36 -6.81
N ALA A 144 12.98 10.99 -6.76
CA ALA A 144 12.59 11.79 -5.61
C ALA A 144 12.35 10.89 -4.39
N ARG A 145 12.51 11.43 -3.17
CA ARG A 145 12.39 10.64 -1.93
C ARG A 145 11.59 11.34 -0.84
N LEU A 146 10.82 10.54 -0.12
CA LEU A 146 10.24 10.89 1.16
C LEU A 146 10.83 10.01 2.26
N CYS A 147 11.22 10.63 3.35
CA CYS A 147 11.58 9.98 4.59
C CYS A 147 10.34 9.97 5.49
N VAL A 148 9.83 8.77 5.72
CA VAL A 148 8.63 8.50 6.51
C VAL A 148 9.04 7.74 7.76
N PRO A 149 9.02 8.36 8.95
CA PRO A 149 9.24 7.67 10.22
C PRO A 149 8.03 6.80 10.60
N PHE A 150 7.73 5.81 9.76
CA PHE A 150 6.58 4.93 9.90
C PHE A 150 6.69 4.08 11.17
N ASN A 151 5.63 4.04 11.97
CA ASN A 151 5.59 3.30 13.22
C ASN A 151 5.43 1.78 13.06
N ARG A 152 5.35 1.30 11.80
CA ARG A 152 5.19 -0.11 11.42
C ARG A 152 3.86 -0.73 11.86
N LYS A 153 2.83 0.09 12.03
CA LYS A 153 1.46 -0.32 12.32
C LYS A 153 0.52 0.17 11.23
N SER A 154 -0.64 -0.47 11.10
CA SER A 154 -1.70 -0.06 10.17
C SER A 154 -1.23 0.03 8.71
N LEU A 155 -0.81 -1.10 8.14
CA LEU A 155 -0.32 -1.17 6.76
C LEU A 155 -1.38 -0.75 5.73
N GLY A 156 -2.67 -0.89 6.07
CA GLY A 156 -3.75 -0.30 5.27
C GLY A 156 -3.68 1.23 5.18
N ARG A 157 -3.35 1.91 6.28
CA ARG A 157 -3.13 3.37 6.28
C ARG A 157 -1.87 3.75 5.49
N LEU A 158 -0.82 2.95 5.54
CA LEU A 158 0.33 3.12 4.65
C LEU A 158 -0.08 2.98 3.18
N ARG A 159 -0.89 1.98 2.83
CA ARG A 159 -1.44 1.83 1.46
C ARG A 159 -2.23 3.07 1.03
N ALA A 160 -3.03 3.67 1.92
CA ALA A 160 -3.72 4.92 1.64
C ALA A 160 -2.76 6.11 1.42
N LEU A 161 -1.62 6.16 2.14
CA LEU A 161 -0.56 7.13 1.88
C LEU A 161 0.03 6.95 0.48
N LEU A 162 0.33 5.71 0.07
CA LEU A 162 0.83 5.42 -1.27
C LEU A 162 -0.15 5.86 -2.36
N ASP A 163 -1.45 5.60 -2.17
CA ASP A 163 -2.50 6.08 -3.08
C ASP A 163 -2.53 7.61 -3.17
N ARG A 164 -2.33 8.31 -2.04
CA ARG A 164 -2.31 9.78 -1.99
C ARG A 164 -1.13 10.37 -2.75
N LEU A 165 0.03 9.70 -2.74
CA LEU A 165 1.22 10.13 -3.48
C LEU A 165 1.01 10.16 -5.00
N ASN A 166 0.13 9.30 -5.51
CA ASN A 166 -0.21 9.24 -6.93
C ASN A 166 -1.12 10.39 -7.39
N GLN A 167 -1.59 11.24 -6.48
CA GLN A 167 -2.41 12.44 -6.79
C GLN A 167 -1.56 13.70 -7.02
N PHE A 168 -0.23 13.57 -6.97
CA PHE A 168 0.76 14.63 -7.19
C PHE A 168 1.71 14.23 -8.32
#